data_AF-Q6PS56-F1
#
_entry.id   AF-Q6PS56-F1
#
_cell.length_a   1.000
_cell.length_b   1.000
_cell.length_c   1.000
_cell.angle_alpha   90.00
_cell.angle_beta   90.00
_cell.angle_gamma   90.00
#
_symmetry.space_group_name_H-M   'P 1'
#
loop_
_entity.id
_entity.type
_entity.pdbx_description
1 polymer ?
#
loop_
_entity_poly.entity_id
_entity_poly.type
_entity_poly.pdbx_seq_one_letter_code
_entity_poly.pdbx_strand_id
1 'polypeptide(L)'
;EREKLLKFWIQSFLAGVPYIVVGFRDDSGRLVRTERMRTKDINQRVKLKGYWQGGVCLAFADEVLCWLYGTVKENEDYILQFAPPFARLELLQANSCPDVIADHVLELRGMEI
;
A
#
# COMPACT_ATOMS: atom_id res chain seq x y z
N GLU A 1 -2.84 -8.71 -14.71
CA GLU A 1 -1.38 -8.58 -14.46
C GLU A 1 -1.01 -7.17 -13.96
N ARG A 2 -1.39 -6.11 -14.69
CA ARG A 2 -1.20 -4.67 -14.33
C ARG A 2 -1.31 -4.34 -12.84
N GLU A 3 -2.46 -4.62 -12.24
CA GLU A 3 -2.74 -4.28 -10.82
C GLU A 3 -1.97 -5.16 -9.83
N LYS A 4 -1.79 -6.45 -10.15
CA LYS A 4 -1.01 -7.37 -9.32
C LYS A 4 0.45 -6.91 -9.24
N LEU A 5 1.03 -6.53 -10.39
CA LEU A 5 2.39 -6.00 -10.44
C LEU A 5 2.54 -4.70 -9.65
N LEU A 6 1.53 -3.82 -9.65
CA LEU A 6 1.56 -2.60 -8.82
C LEU A 6 1.66 -2.94 -7.33
N LYS A 7 0.78 -3.82 -6.84
CA LYS A 7 0.77 -4.25 -5.42
C LYS A 7 2.09 -4.89 -5.02
N PHE A 8 2.57 -5.85 -5.81
CA PHE A 8 3.85 -6.52 -5.54
C PHE A 8 5.01 -5.54 -5.51
N TRP A 9 5.05 -4.63 -6.48
CA TRP A 9 6.11 -3.64 -6.61
C TRP A 9 6.12 -2.68 -5.43
N ILE A 10 4.99 -2.01 -5.12
CA ILE A 10 4.99 -0.96 -4.10
C ILE A 10 5.31 -1.52 -2.71
N GLN A 11 4.73 -2.67 -2.35
CA GLN A 11 4.99 -3.33 -1.06
C GLN A 11 6.47 -3.70 -0.93
N SER A 12 7.07 -4.28 -1.97
CA SER A 12 8.46 -4.73 -1.95
C SER A 12 9.44 -3.57 -2.05
N PHE A 13 9.13 -2.56 -2.86
CA PHE A 13 9.97 -1.38 -3.08
C PHE A 13 10.12 -0.57 -1.79
N LEU A 14 9.00 -0.28 -1.11
CA LEU A 14 9.03 0.47 0.16
C LEU A 14 9.75 -0.29 1.27
N ALA A 15 9.58 -1.61 1.33
CA ALA A 15 10.26 -2.46 2.31
C ALA A 15 11.72 -2.81 1.95
N GLY A 16 12.26 -2.32 0.82
CA GLY A 16 13.61 -2.64 0.37
C GLY A 16 13.82 -4.11 -0.03
N VAL A 17 12.75 -4.86 -0.28
CA VAL A 17 12.81 -6.28 -0.63
C VAL A 17 13.34 -6.43 -2.07
N PRO A 18 14.46 -7.16 -2.29
CA PRO A 18 15.14 -7.17 -3.59
C PRO A 18 14.51 -8.11 -4.63
N TYR A 19 13.79 -9.13 -4.20
CA TYR A 19 13.21 -10.16 -5.07
C TYR A 19 11.79 -10.53 -4.69
N ILE A 20 10.98 -10.81 -5.70
CA ILE A 20 9.60 -11.32 -5.57
C ILE A 20 9.52 -12.65 -6.31
N VAL A 21 8.90 -13.66 -5.69
CA VAL A 21 8.63 -14.95 -6.33
C VAL A 21 7.13 -15.13 -6.49
N VAL A 22 6.67 -15.31 -7.73
CA VAL A 22 5.26 -15.51 -8.06
C VAL A 22 5.03 -16.95 -8.46
N GLY A 23 4.13 -17.64 -7.77
CA GLY A 23 3.65 -18.97 -8.14
C GLY A 23 2.38 -18.89 -8.98
N PHE A 24 2.41 -19.47 -10.18
CA PHE A 24 1.24 -19.64 -11.05
C PHE A 24 0.58 -20.97 -10.74
N ARG A 25 -0.73 -20.94 -10.51
CA ARG A 25 -1.53 -22.12 -10.20
C ARG A 25 -2.52 -22.40 -11.33
N ASP A 26 -2.83 -23.68 -11.54
CA ASP A 26 -3.98 -24.08 -12.36
C ASP A 26 -5.31 -23.91 -11.60
N ASP A 27 -6.43 -24.18 -12.27
CA ASP A 27 -7.77 -24.08 -11.69
C ASP A 27 -8.02 -25.12 -10.58
N SER A 28 -7.19 -26.17 -10.50
CA SER A 28 -7.17 -27.14 -9.39
C SER A 28 -6.30 -26.66 -8.21
N GLY A 29 -5.76 -25.45 -8.28
CA GLY A 29 -4.93 -24.84 -7.24
C GLY A 29 -3.49 -25.37 -7.16
N ARG A 30 -3.07 -26.22 -8.11
CA ARG A 30 -1.74 -26.83 -8.15
C ARG A 30 -0.73 -25.85 -8.73
N LEU A 31 0.45 -25.74 -8.11
CA LEU A 31 1.53 -24.90 -8.61
C LEU A 31 2.09 -25.49 -9.91
N VAL A 32 2.02 -24.74 -11.00
CA VAL A 32 2.49 -25.17 -12.33
C VAL A 32 3.77 -24.46 -12.76
N ARG A 33 4.05 -23.27 -12.23
CA ARG A 33 5.25 -22.49 -12.56
C ARG A 33 5.58 -21.49 -11.47
N THR A 34 6.86 -21.19 -11.29
CA THR A 34 7.34 -20.06 -10.49
C THR A 34 8.09 -19.07 -11.35
N GLU A 35 7.95 -17.78 -11.05
CA GLU A 35 8.73 -16.71 -11.68
C GLU A 35 9.39 -15.87 -10.58
N ARG A 36 10.72 -15.73 -10.66
CA ARG A 36 11.48 -14.83 -9.79
C ARG A 36 11.72 -13.52 -10.53
N MET A 37 11.37 -12.40 -9.91
CA MET A 37 11.57 -11.06 -10.45
C MET A 37 12.41 -10.23 -9.46
N ARG A 38 13.27 -9.36 -9.98
CA ARG A 38 13.89 -8.31 -9.17
C ARG A 38 12.90 -7.16 -9.04
N THR A 39 12.71 -6.64 -7.82
CA THR A 39 11.77 -5.53 -7.55
C THR A 39 12.07 -4.32 -8.44
N LYS A 40 13.35 -4.00 -8.63
CA LYS A 40 13.81 -2.88 -9.48
C LYS A 40 13.45 -3.03 -10.96
N ASP A 41 13.35 -4.27 -11.46
CA ASP A 41 13.07 -4.53 -12.89
C ASP A 41 11.58 -4.40 -13.21
N ILE A 42 10.71 -4.48 -12.20
CA ILE A 42 9.25 -4.40 -12.39
C ILE A 42 8.87 -3.04 -12.98
N ASN A 43 9.50 -1.95 -12.51
CA ASN A 43 9.29 -0.60 -13.03
C ASN A 43 9.57 -0.50 -14.54
N GLN A 44 10.64 -1.13 -15.02
CA GLN A 44 10.96 -1.15 -16.45
C GLN A 44 9.93 -1.97 -17.24
N ARG A 45 9.56 -3.15 -16.73
CA ARG A 45 8.55 -4.03 -17.34
C ARG A 45 7.21 -3.33 -17.52
N VAL A 46 6.71 -2.62 -16.50
CA VAL A 46 5.40 -1.95 -16.56
C VAL A 46 5.42 -0.70 -17.44
N LYS A 47 6.57 -0.01 -17.52
CA LYS A 47 6.78 1.11 -18.44
C LYS A 47 6.69 0.65 -19.90
N LEU A 48 7.36 -0.45 -20.24
CA LEU A 48 7.29 -1.06 -21.58
C LEU A 48 5.88 -1.50 -21.99
N LYS A 49 5.07 -1.93 -21.01
CA LYS A 49 3.67 -2.33 -21.23
C LYS A 49 2.66 -1.17 -21.18
N GLY A 50 3.09 0.05 -20.89
CA GLY A 50 2.18 1.20 -20.75
C GLY A 50 1.18 1.07 -19.59
N TYR A 51 1.53 0.37 -18.51
CA TYR A 51 0.59 0.02 -17.44
C TYR A 51 0.39 1.13 -16.39
N TRP A 52 1.47 1.55 -15.75
CA TRP A 52 1.53 2.61 -14.75
C TRP A 52 2.99 3.07 -14.64
N GLN A 53 3.21 4.23 -14.06
CA GLN A 53 4.54 4.82 -13.89
C GLN A 53 4.86 4.92 -12.41
N GLY A 54 5.92 4.22 -11.96
CA GLY A 54 6.29 4.19 -10.55
C GLY A 54 6.50 5.59 -9.95
N GLY A 55 7.11 6.50 -10.71
CA GLY A 55 7.29 7.90 -10.29
C GLY A 55 5.97 8.64 -10.04
N VAL A 56 4.96 8.44 -10.87
CA VAL A 56 3.63 9.05 -10.68
C VAL A 56 2.94 8.49 -9.44
N CYS A 57 3.03 7.17 -9.22
CA CYS A 57 2.47 6.55 -8.03
C CYS A 57 3.12 7.06 -6.73
N LEU A 58 4.44 7.23 -6.74
CA LEU A 58 5.18 7.73 -5.57
C LEU A 58 4.94 9.22 -5.34
N ALA A 59 4.91 10.04 -6.40
CA ALA A 59 4.59 11.47 -6.29
C ALA A 59 3.19 11.67 -5.71
N PHE A 60 2.20 10.91 -6.19
CA PHE A 60 0.86 10.94 -5.61
C PHE A 60 0.85 10.53 -4.13
N ALA A 61 1.54 9.45 -3.77
CA ALA A 61 1.62 9.02 -2.37
C ALA A 61 2.28 10.07 -1.48
N ASP A 62 3.35 10.72 -1.95
CA ASP A 62 4.04 11.81 -1.26
C ASP A 62 3.14 13.03 -1.06
N GLU A 63 2.40 13.46 -2.09
CA GLU A 63 1.43 14.55 -2.01
C GLU A 63 0.34 14.26 -0.96
N VAL A 64 -0.18 13.03 -0.94
CA VAL A 64 -1.19 12.62 0.05
C VAL A 64 -0.61 12.62 1.46
N LEU A 65 0.58 12.07 1.67
CA LEU A 65 1.22 12.03 2.98
C LEU A 65 1.57 13.44 3.48
N CYS A 66 2.06 14.32 2.60
CA CYS A 66 2.31 15.72 2.92
C CYS A 66 1.02 16.46 3.30
N TRP A 67 -0.07 16.22 2.57
CA TRP A 67 -1.37 16.79 2.89
C TRP A 67 -1.86 16.32 4.27
N LEU A 68 -1.75 15.02 4.57
CA LEU A 68 -2.12 14.48 5.88
C LEU A 68 -1.28 15.11 6.98
N TYR A 69 0.05 15.16 6.82
CA TYR A 69 0.98 15.74 7.79
C TYR A 69 0.65 17.20 8.13
N GLY A 70 0.21 18.01 7.15
CA GLY A 70 -0.17 19.40 7.36
C GLY A 70 -1.60 19.60 7.87
N THR A 71 -2.45 18.57 7.86
CA THR A 71 -3.89 18.70 8.15
C THR A 71 -4.29 18.06 9.48
N VAL A 72 -3.72 16.90 9.82
CA VAL A 72 -4.09 16.19 11.07
C VAL A 72 -3.53 16.91 12.29
N LYS A 73 -4.29 16.88 13.38
CA LYS A 73 -3.88 17.44 14.67
C LYS A 73 -3.58 16.34 15.68
N GLU A 74 -2.69 16.64 16.62
CA GLU A 74 -2.43 15.76 17.75
C GLU A 74 -3.72 15.52 18.56
N ASN A 75 -3.90 14.30 19.05
CA ASN A 75 -5.04 13.87 19.88
C ASN A 75 -6.42 13.96 19.21
N GLU A 76 -6.47 14.02 17.88
CA GLU A 76 -7.72 13.89 17.11
C GLU A 76 -7.69 12.63 16.25
N ASP A 77 -8.84 11.97 16.13
CA ASP A 77 -9.01 10.80 15.29
C ASP A 77 -9.55 11.19 13.91
N TYR A 78 -9.06 10.54 12.86
CA TYR A 78 -9.48 10.80 11.48
C TYR A 78 -9.70 9.53 10.68
N ILE A 79 -10.64 9.58 9.74
CA ILE A 79 -10.86 8.57 8.72
C ILE A 79 -10.41 9.16 7.38
N LEU A 80 -9.35 8.57 6.82
CA LEU A 80 -8.98 8.79 5.42
C LEU A 80 -9.74 7.79 4.54
N GLN A 81 -10.56 8.31 3.64
CA GLN A 81 -11.30 7.48 2.69
C GLN A 81 -11.07 7.94 1.25
N PHE A 82 -11.01 6.97 0.34
CA PHE A 82 -11.21 7.22 -1.07
C PHE A 82 -12.71 7.14 -1.34
N ALA A 83 -13.30 8.17 -1.96
CA ALA A 83 -14.75 8.29 -2.16
C ALA A 83 -15.14 8.02 -3.63
N PRO A 84 -15.54 6.78 -3.99
CA PRO A 84 -16.12 6.50 -5.30
C PRO A 84 -17.51 7.15 -5.45
N PRO A 85 -17.95 7.53 -6.67
CA PRO A 85 -17.24 7.46 -7.96
C PRO A 85 -16.32 8.67 -8.24
N PHE A 86 -16.24 9.62 -7.31
CA PHE A 86 -15.67 10.94 -7.55
C PHE A 86 -14.13 10.98 -7.59
N ALA A 87 -13.48 9.82 -7.45
CA ALA A 87 -12.02 9.66 -7.51
C ALA A 87 -11.25 10.67 -6.63
N ARG A 88 -11.80 11.02 -5.47
CA ARG A 88 -11.19 11.95 -4.50
C ARG A 88 -10.88 11.27 -3.18
N LEU A 89 -9.92 11.84 -2.47
CA LEU A 89 -9.64 11.52 -1.07
C LEU A 89 -10.40 12.50 -0.17
N GLU A 90 -10.92 11.98 0.94
CA GLU A 90 -11.57 12.76 1.99
C GLU A 90 -10.95 12.39 3.33
N LEU A 91 -10.73 13.41 4.15
CA LEU A 91 -10.30 13.26 5.53
C LEU A 91 -11.45 13.75 6.42
N LEU A 92 -12.07 12.82 7.13
CA LEU A 92 -13.17 13.10 8.03
C LEU A 92 -12.68 13.01 9.47
N GLN A 93 -13.02 13.99 10.31
CA GLN A 93 -12.79 13.87 11.74
C GLN A 93 -13.71 12.76 12.28
N ALA A 94 -13.13 11.83 13.04
CA ALA A 94 -13.85 10.76 13.70
C ALA A 94 -14.13 11.14 15.16
N ASN A 95 -15.23 10.64 15.70
CA ASN A 95 -15.57 10.83 17.11
C ASN A 95 -14.72 9.98 18.06
N SER A 96 -14.15 8.88 17.54
CA SER A 96 -13.27 7.98 18.28
C SER A 96 -12.50 7.06 17.33
N CYS A 97 -11.34 6.60 17.79
CA CYS A 97 -10.59 5.50 17.21
C CYS A 97 -11.34 4.17 17.42
N PRO A 98 -11.41 3.27 16.42
CA PRO A 98 -11.98 1.94 16.59
C PRO A 98 -11.30 1.14 17.70
N ASP A 99 -12.09 0.42 18.52
CA ASP A 99 -11.61 -0.37 19.68
C ASP A 99 -10.43 -1.30 19.31
N VAL A 100 -10.51 -1.98 18.16
CA VAL A 100 -9.44 -2.87 17.67
C VAL A 100 -8.07 -2.20 17.55
N ILE A 101 -8.04 -0.90 17.24
CA ILE A 101 -6.80 -0.13 17.14
C ILE A 101 -6.38 0.32 18.55
N ALA A 102 -7.31 0.84 19.34
CA ALA A 102 -7.05 1.30 20.70
C ALA A 102 -6.51 0.16 21.59
N ASP A 103 -7.14 -1.01 21.55
CA ASP A 103 -6.75 -2.22 22.28
C ASP A 103 -5.34 -2.66 21.88
N HIS A 104 -5.06 -2.70 20.56
CA HIS A 104 -3.74 -3.09 20.08
C HIS A 104 -2.63 -2.11 20.51
N VAL A 105 -2.91 -0.81 20.55
CA VAL A 105 -1.97 0.20 21.05
C VAL A 105 -1.71 0.01 22.55
N LEU A 106 -2.74 -0.31 23.33
CA LEU A 106 -2.58 -0.62 24.77
C LEU A 106 -1.73 -1.87 25.00
N GLU A 107 -1.93 -2.92 24.21
CA GLU A 107 -1.11 -4.14 24.24
C GLU A 107 0.37 -3.82 23.99
N LEU A 108 0.67 -3.04 22.93
CA LEU A 108 2.05 -2.66 22.59
C LEU A 108 2.72 -1.84 23.70
N ARG A 109 1.97 -0.91 24.33
CA ARG A 109 2.48 -0.10 25.46
C ARG A 109 2.68 -0.92 26.72
N GLY A 110 1.87 -1.96 26.94
CA GLY A 110 2.06 -2.92 28.03
C GLY A 110 3.24 -3.87 27.83
N MET A 111 3.82 -3.92 26.63
CA MET A 111 5.01 -4.72 26.29
C MET A 111 6.34 -3.96 26.41
N GLU A 112 6.32 -2.64 26.61
CA GLU A 112 7.52 -1.87 26.95
C GLU A 112 7.88 -2.12 28.43
N ILE A 113 8.78 -3.08 28.67
CA ILE A 113 9.44 -3.34 29.98
C ILE A 113 10.58 -2.35 30.21
#